data_AF-A0A4P1RY66-F1
#
_entry.id   AF-A0A4P1RY66-F1
#
_cell.length_a   1.000
_cell.length_b   1.000
_cell.length_c   1.000
_cell.angle_alpha   90.00
_cell.angle_beta   90.00
_cell.angle_gamma   90.00
#
_symmetry.space_group_name_H-M   'P 1'
#
loop_
_entity.id
_entity.type
_entity.pdbx_description
1 polymer ?
#
loop_
_entity_poly.entity_id
_entity_poly.type
_entity_poly.pdbx_seq_one_letter_code
_entity_poly.pdbx_strand_id
1 'polypeptide(L)'
;MEKGSTKTLGILFVIILIVLLAAHLMAMRSAKAEFSKKEQAMTQQIAELNQKIDALSMDKRTLQIKLELQGIQMAVAESNFGMAKDKLGAFKDYLNKAGCKKLAELAPVFDEIETNLLKKKDLEAKQGLNQIQGIIFGTKEEAKAPANEKETK
;
A
#
# COMPACT_ATOMS: atom_id res chain seq x y z
N MET A 1 -2.67 -80.11 -35.03
CA MET A 1 -3.68 -79.08 -34.66
C MET A 1 -2.97 -77.99 -33.86
N GLU A 2 -2.44 -76.94 -34.50
CA GLU A 2 -1.77 -75.81 -33.81
C GLU A 2 -2.53 -74.49 -34.01
N LYS A 3 -3.84 -74.50 -33.77
CA LYS A 3 -4.69 -73.29 -33.89
C LYS A 3 -4.86 -72.52 -32.58
N GLY A 4 -4.21 -72.95 -31.50
CA GLY A 4 -4.36 -72.38 -30.15
C GLY A 4 -3.33 -71.30 -29.77
N SER A 5 -2.06 -71.48 -30.15
CA SER A 5 -0.92 -70.70 -29.61
C SER A 5 -0.93 -69.21 -29.96
N THR A 6 -1.25 -68.86 -31.22
CA THR A 6 -1.26 -67.46 -31.68
C THR A 6 -2.46 -66.67 -31.16
N LYS A 7 -3.61 -67.33 -30.92
CA LYS A 7 -4.82 -66.67 -30.40
C LYS A 7 -4.70 -66.33 -28.93
N THR A 8 -4.17 -67.23 -28.10
CA THR A 8 -3.91 -66.95 -26.69
C THR A 8 -2.86 -65.87 -26.50
N LEU A 9 -1.79 -65.87 -27.30
CA LEU A 9 -0.77 -64.80 -27.25
C LEU A 9 -1.35 -63.43 -27.63
N GLY A 10 -2.20 -63.37 -28.66
CA GLY A 10 -2.90 -62.14 -29.06
C GLY A 10 -3.84 -61.61 -27.98
N ILE A 11 -4.60 -62.49 -27.32
CA ILE A 11 -5.48 -62.10 -26.20
C ILE A 11 -4.66 -61.55 -25.02
N LEU A 12 -3.55 -62.21 -24.67
CA LEU A 12 -2.64 -61.76 -23.62
C LEU A 12 -2.06 -60.38 -23.93
N PHE A 13 -1.66 -60.14 -25.18
CA PHE A 13 -1.14 -58.84 -25.61
C PHE A 13 -2.19 -57.73 -25.49
N VAL A 14 -3.44 -58.00 -25.90
CA VAL A 14 -4.55 -57.04 -25.76
C VAL A 14 -4.83 -56.72 -24.29
N ILE A 15 -4.80 -57.72 -23.40
CA ILE A 15 -4.99 -57.51 -21.95
C ILE A 15 -3.88 -56.61 -21.40
N ILE A 16 -2.62 -56.87 -21.76
CA ILE A 16 -1.48 -56.06 -21.33
C ILE A 16 -1.64 -54.61 -21.81
N LEU A 17 -2.05 -54.40 -23.07
CA LEU A 17 -2.30 -53.05 -23.60
C LEU A 17 -3.40 -52.32 -22.84
N ILE A 18 -4.50 -52.99 -22.49
CA ILE A 18 -5.60 -52.38 -21.71
C ILE A 18 -5.11 -51.97 -20.32
N VAL A 19 -4.33 -52.82 -19.65
CA VAL A 19 -3.75 -52.51 -18.33
C VAL A 19 -2.81 -51.32 -18.41
N LEU A 20 -1.93 -51.27 -19.41
CA LEU A 20 -1.02 -50.14 -19.63
C LEU A 20 -1.81 -48.84 -19.92
N LEU A 21 -2.87 -48.91 -20.72
CA LEU A 21 -3.73 -47.76 -21.01
C LEU A 21 -4.41 -47.23 -19.74
N ALA A 22 -4.94 -48.13 -18.89
CA ALA A 22 -5.56 -47.78 -17.63
C ALA A 22 -4.57 -47.14 -16.64
N ALA A 23 -3.36 -47.69 -16.54
CA ALA A 23 -2.29 -47.10 -15.72
C ALA A 23 -1.89 -45.70 -16.21
N HIS A 24 -1.79 -45.50 -17.53
CA HIS A 24 -1.47 -44.21 -18.12
C HIS A 24 -2.58 -43.16 -17.88
N LEU A 25 -3.85 -43.56 -18.00
CA LEU A 25 -5.01 -42.74 -17.66
C LEU A 25 -5.02 -42.33 -16.18
N MET A 26 -4.70 -43.26 -15.27
CA MET A 26 -4.60 -42.96 -13.84
C MET A 26 -3.45 -41.99 -13.54
N ALA A 27 -2.29 -42.19 -14.16
CA ALA A 27 -1.14 -41.28 -14.03
C ALA A 27 -1.47 -39.86 -14.55
N MET A 28 -2.12 -39.73 -15.71
CA MET A 28 -2.56 -38.43 -16.23
C MET A 28 -3.59 -37.75 -15.31
N ARG A 29 -4.54 -38.50 -14.75
CA ARG A 29 -5.52 -37.93 -13.79
C ARG A 29 -4.82 -37.44 -12.52
N SER A 30 -3.87 -38.21 -11.99
CA SER A 30 -3.08 -37.81 -10.82
C SER A 30 -2.28 -36.54 -11.10
N ALA A 31 -1.55 -36.50 -12.22
CA ALA A 31 -0.78 -35.33 -12.61
C ALA A 31 -1.69 -34.10 -12.79
N LYS A 32 -2.84 -34.24 -13.46
CA LYS A 32 -3.80 -33.14 -13.62
C LYS A 32 -4.33 -32.62 -12.29
N ALA A 33 -4.61 -33.52 -11.34
CA ALA A 33 -5.05 -33.13 -10.00
C ALA A 33 -3.94 -32.39 -9.22
N GLU A 34 -2.69 -32.83 -9.32
CA GLU A 34 -1.54 -32.14 -8.72
C GLU A 34 -1.30 -30.76 -9.35
N PHE A 35 -1.36 -30.65 -10.68
CA PHE A 35 -1.25 -29.37 -11.37
C PHE A 35 -2.37 -28.41 -10.99
N SER A 36 -3.62 -28.88 -10.94
CA SER A 36 -4.76 -28.05 -10.52
C SER A 36 -4.63 -27.55 -9.08
N LYS A 37 -4.14 -28.39 -8.16
CA LYS A 37 -3.84 -27.97 -6.78
C LYS A 37 -2.73 -26.90 -6.74
N LYS A 38 -1.65 -27.09 -7.51
CA LYS A 38 -0.56 -26.11 -7.59
C LYS A 38 -1.03 -24.79 -8.19
N GLU A 39 -1.86 -24.84 -9.23
CA GLU A 39 -2.44 -23.65 -9.86
C GLU A 39 -3.34 -22.86 -8.90
N GLN A 40 -4.18 -23.55 -8.13
CA GLN A 40 -5.00 -22.92 -7.08
C GLN A 40 -4.14 -22.28 -5.99
N ALA A 41 -3.13 -22.99 -5.48
CA ALA A 41 -2.23 -22.46 -4.46
C ALA A 41 -1.44 -21.25 -4.98
N MET A 42 -0.96 -21.29 -6.22
CA MET A 42 -0.26 -20.17 -6.84
C MET A 42 -1.19 -18.95 -7.02
N THR A 43 -2.43 -19.18 -7.44
CA THR A 43 -3.42 -18.10 -7.58
C THR A 43 -3.71 -17.43 -6.23
N GLN A 44 -3.82 -18.21 -5.15
CA GLN A 44 -3.98 -17.68 -3.80
C GLN A 44 -2.75 -16.87 -3.37
N GLN A 45 -1.53 -17.37 -3.60
CA GLN A 45 -0.31 -16.63 -3.29
C GLN A 45 -0.20 -15.33 -4.07
N ILE A 46 -0.60 -15.29 -5.34
CA ILE A 46 -0.63 -14.06 -6.15
C ILE A 46 -1.61 -13.05 -5.54
N ALA A 47 -2.81 -13.50 -5.13
CA ALA A 47 -3.79 -12.63 -4.49
C ALA A 47 -3.27 -12.05 -3.16
N GLU A 48 -2.64 -12.87 -2.32
CA GLU A 48 -2.02 -12.42 -1.07
C GLU A 48 -0.86 -11.44 -1.30
N LEU A 49 -0.02 -11.69 -2.30
CA LEU A 49 1.08 -10.80 -2.67
C LEU A 49 0.56 -9.46 -3.17
N ASN A 50 -0.48 -9.45 -4.01
CA ASN A 50 -1.10 -8.21 -4.48
C ASN A 50 -1.66 -7.39 -3.31
N GLN A 51 -2.34 -8.03 -2.36
CA GLN A 51 -2.80 -7.35 -1.14
C GLN A 51 -1.66 -6.74 -0.32
N LYS A 52 -0.54 -7.48 -0.17
CA LYS A 52 0.66 -6.96 0.51
C LYS A 52 1.29 -5.79 -0.23
N ILE A 53 1.34 -5.83 -1.56
CA ILE A 53 1.85 -4.74 -2.40
C ILE A 53 0.98 -3.49 -2.21
N ASP A 54 -0.34 -3.63 -2.21
CA ASP A 54 -1.27 -2.53 -1.99
C ASP A 54 -1.09 -1.90 -0.61
N ALA A 55 -0.97 -2.73 0.43
CA ALA A 55 -0.70 -2.27 1.80
C ALA A 55 0.63 -1.49 1.89
N LEU A 56 1.73 -2.07 1.37
CA LEU A 56 3.05 -1.42 1.37
C LEU A 56 3.05 -0.11 0.55
N SER A 57 2.30 -0.06 -0.54
CA SER A 57 2.14 1.15 -1.35
C SER A 57 1.44 2.26 -0.58
N MET A 58 0.38 1.93 0.18
CA MET A 58 -0.30 2.88 1.06
C MET A 58 0.61 3.36 2.21
N ASP A 59 1.36 2.44 2.84
CA ASP A 59 2.30 2.79 3.91
C ASP A 59 3.42 3.70 3.40
N LYS A 60 3.98 3.41 2.22
CA LYS A 60 5.00 4.24 1.58
C LYS A 60 4.49 5.66 1.35
N ARG A 61 3.27 5.83 0.82
CA ARG A 61 2.66 7.15 0.61
C ARG A 61 2.47 7.89 1.92
N THR A 62 2.00 7.20 2.95
CA THR A 62 1.79 7.75 4.30
C THR A 62 3.10 8.25 4.91
N LEU A 63 4.15 7.44 4.84
CA LEU A 63 5.49 7.79 5.33
C LEU A 63 6.08 8.97 4.57
N GLN A 64 5.92 9.01 3.24
CA GLN A 64 6.40 10.12 2.43
C GLN A 64 5.73 11.43 2.84
N ILE A 65 4.41 11.45 3.07
CA ILE A 65 3.70 12.64 3.56
C ILE A 65 4.25 13.10 4.92
N LYS A 66 4.49 12.16 5.85
CA LYS A 66 5.06 12.48 7.17
C LYS A 66 6.45 13.10 7.07
N LEU A 67 7.31 12.53 6.21
CA LEU A 67 8.66 13.02 5.97
C LEU A 67 8.66 14.44 5.41
N GLU A 68 7.83 14.73 4.41
CA GLU A 68 7.71 16.08 3.83
C GLU A 68 7.24 17.10 4.88
N LEU A 69 6.21 16.77 5.67
CA LEU A 69 5.72 17.63 6.75
C LEU A 69 6.78 17.91 7.81
N GLN A 70 7.51 16.89 8.26
CA GLN A 70 8.64 17.06 9.18
C GLN A 70 9.73 17.93 8.58
N GLY A 71 10.03 17.75 7.29
CA GLY A 71 11.00 18.58 6.57
C GLY A 71 10.62 20.06 6.49
N ILE A 72 9.31 20.38 6.45
CA ILE A 72 8.80 21.75 6.57
C ILE A 72 8.91 22.24 8.01
N GLN A 73 8.48 21.44 8.99
CA GLN A 73 8.55 21.79 10.41
C GLN A 73 9.99 22.09 10.87
N MET A 74 10.98 21.34 10.37
CA MET A 74 12.40 21.61 10.61
C MET A 74 12.83 22.95 10.04
N ALA A 75 12.45 23.26 8.79
CA ALA A 75 12.78 24.54 8.17
C ALA A 75 12.16 25.72 8.95
N VAL A 76 10.95 25.55 9.49
CA VAL A 76 10.34 26.56 10.39
C VAL A 76 11.08 26.65 11.72
N ALA A 77 11.51 25.53 12.31
CA ALA A 77 12.26 25.52 13.56
C ALA A 77 13.66 26.15 13.44
N GLU A 78 14.28 26.06 12.26
CA GLU A 78 15.53 26.75 11.92
C GLU A 78 15.32 28.22 11.51
N SER A 79 14.08 28.73 11.62
CA SER A 79 13.67 30.07 11.18
C SER A 79 14.02 30.37 9.71
N ASN A 80 14.14 29.33 8.88
CA ASN A 80 14.40 29.43 7.45
C ASN A 80 13.07 29.50 6.68
N PHE A 81 12.35 30.61 6.84
CA PHE A 81 10.98 30.76 6.31
C PHE A 81 10.89 30.71 4.79
N GLY A 82 11.94 31.15 4.08
CA GLY A 82 12.02 31.03 2.63
C GLY A 82 11.98 29.56 2.20
N MET A 83 12.87 28.74 2.77
CA MET A 83 12.88 27.30 2.50
C MET A 83 11.59 26.60 2.97
N ALA A 84 11.04 27.01 4.13
CA ALA A 84 9.79 26.45 4.62
C ALA A 84 8.63 26.72 3.65
N LYS A 85 8.57 27.93 3.07
CA LYS A 85 7.56 28.30 2.07
C LYS A 85 7.72 27.50 0.79
N ASP A 86 8.94 27.35 0.29
CA ASP A 86 9.21 26.57 -0.93
C ASP A 86 8.82 25.10 -0.74
N LYS A 87 9.18 24.51 0.41
CA LYS A 87 8.78 23.13 0.77
C LYS A 87 7.27 23.00 0.96
N LEU A 88 6.59 23.99 1.54
CA LEU A 88 5.14 23.99 1.69
C LEU A 88 4.43 23.99 0.33
N GLY A 89 4.92 24.81 -0.62
CA GLY A 89 4.42 24.84 -2.00
C GLY A 89 4.62 23.49 -2.71
N ALA A 90 5.83 22.92 -2.63
CA ALA A 90 6.12 21.61 -3.20
C ALA A 90 5.25 20.50 -2.59
N PHE A 91 4.98 20.56 -1.29
CA PHE A 91 4.11 19.63 -0.60
C PHE A 91 2.65 19.75 -1.03
N LYS A 92 2.13 20.98 -1.21
CA LYS A 92 0.79 21.24 -1.75
C LYS A 92 0.64 20.64 -3.16
N ASP A 93 1.64 20.84 -4.02
CA ASP A 93 1.67 20.26 -5.37
C ASP A 93 1.73 18.73 -5.36
N TYR A 94 2.52 18.16 -4.44
CA TYR A 94 2.58 16.71 -4.25
C TYR A 94 1.22 16.14 -3.85
N LEU A 95 0.54 16.74 -2.86
CA LEU A 95 -0.79 16.30 -2.44
C LEU A 95 -1.84 16.40 -3.56
N ASN A 96 -1.75 17.44 -4.39
CA ASN A 96 -2.59 17.62 -5.56
C ASN A 96 -2.37 16.49 -6.60
N LYS A 97 -1.12 16.25 -6.97
CA LYS A 97 -0.75 15.16 -7.90
C LYS A 97 -1.08 13.77 -7.35
N ALA A 98 -1.00 13.58 -6.04
CA ALA A 98 -1.35 12.33 -5.36
C ALA A 98 -2.87 12.11 -5.24
N GLY A 99 -3.71 13.08 -5.63
CA GLY A 99 -5.16 12.99 -5.56
C GLY A 99 -5.73 13.02 -4.15
N CYS A 100 -5.11 13.80 -3.25
CA CYS A 100 -5.55 13.88 -1.85
C CYS A 100 -6.98 14.45 -1.75
N LYS A 101 -7.93 13.65 -1.24
CA LYS A 101 -9.35 14.00 -1.17
C LYS A 101 -9.66 15.18 -0.23
N LYS A 102 -8.77 15.46 0.73
CA LYS A 102 -8.92 16.51 1.74
C LYS A 102 -8.31 17.85 1.33
N LEU A 103 -7.91 18.02 0.06
CA LEU A 103 -7.28 19.25 -0.41
C LEU A 103 -8.14 20.51 -0.16
N ALA A 104 -9.46 20.41 -0.29
CA ALA A 104 -10.35 21.53 -0.01
C ALA A 104 -10.33 21.94 1.47
N GLU A 105 -10.25 20.98 2.39
CA GLU A 105 -10.13 21.24 3.84
C GLU A 105 -8.75 21.77 4.21
N LEU A 106 -7.71 21.35 3.49
CA LEU A 106 -6.33 21.77 3.71
C LEU A 106 -6.02 23.16 3.12
N ALA A 107 -6.71 23.58 2.06
CA ALA A 107 -6.47 24.85 1.37
C ALA A 107 -6.43 26.07 2.32
N PRO A 108 -7.43 26.32 3.18
CA PRO A 108 -7.39 27.47 4.09
C PRO A 108 -6.23 27.37 5.11
N VAL A 109 -5.87 26.15 5.53
CA VAL A 109 -4.74 25.93 6.47
C VAL A 109 -3.41 26.22 5.78
N PHE A 110 -3.25 25.84 4.52
CA PHE A 110 -2.07 26.19 3.73
C PHE A 110 -1.89 27.71 3.60
N ASP A 111 -2.98 28.43 3.31
CA ASP A 111 -2.95 29.89 3.14
C ASP A 111 -2.63 30.60 4.47
N GLU A 112 -3.13 30.07 5.60
CA GLU A 112 -2.80 30.54 6.95
C GLU A 112 -1.31 30.33 7.28
N ILE A 113 -0.77 29.13 7.01
CA ILE A 113 0.65 28.85 7.21
C ILE A 113 1.49 29.79 6.35
N GLU A 114 1.18 29.95 5.07
CA GLU A 114 1.93 30.83 4.17
C GLU A 114 1.93 32.28 4.69
N THR A 115 0.78 32.77 5.15
CA THR A 115 0.65 34.09 5.78
C THR A 115 1.51 34.22 7.04
N ASN A 116 1.53 33.19 7.90
CA ASN A 116 2.32 33.19 9.13
C ASN A 116 3.82 33.07 8.86
N LEU A 117 4.24 32.31 7.85
CA LEU A 117 5.63 32.24 7.41
C LEU A 117 6.11 33.60 6.88
N LEU A 118 5.28 34.32 6.11
CA LEU A 118 5.59 35.67 5.64
C LEU A 118 5.73 36.66 6.81
N LYS A 119 4.91 36.50 7.84
CA LYS A 119 4.95 37.30 9.08
C LYS A 119 6.01 36.83 10.08
N LYS A 120 6.79 35.79 9.77
CA LYS A 120 7.81 35.18 10.64
C LYS A 120 7.25 34.79 12.02
N LYS A 121 6.07 34.16 11.99
CA LYS A 121 5.31 33.69 13.15
C LYS A 121 5.45 32.18 13.29
N ASP A 122 6.53 31.75 13.94
CA ASP A 122 6.99 30.35 13.98
C ASP A 122 5.99 29.44 14.69
N LEU A 123 5.39 29.94 15.78
CA LEU A 123 4.45 29.16 16.59
C LEU A 123 3.15 28.89 15.82
N GLU A 124 2.59 29.92 15.19
CA GLU A 124 1.36 29.81 14.41
C GLU A 124 1.58 29.00 13.12
N ALA A 125 2.74 29.13 12.47
CA ALA A 125 3.11 28.28 11.34
C ALA A 125 3.22 26.79 11.76
N LYS A 126 3.83 26.50 12.91
CA LYS A 126 3.87 25.13 13.46
C LYS A 126 2.48 24.60 13.81
N GLN A 127 1.62 25.43 14.39
CA GLN A 127 0.23 25.05 14.68
C GLN A 127 -0.54 24.69 13.40
N GLY A 128 -0.41 25.47 12.33
CA GLY A 128 -1.01 25.13 11.04
C GLY A 128 -0.46 23.82 10.46
N LEU A 129 0.85 23.56 10.56
CA LEU A 129 1.45 22.29 10.12
C LEU A 129 0.90 21.09 10.92
N ASN A 130 0.68 21.26 12.21
CA ASN A 130 0.04 20.25 13.06
C ASN A 130 -1.43 20.02 12.68
N GLN A 131 -2.15 21.08 12.32
CA GLN A 131 -3.52 20.96 11.78
C GLN A 131 -3.54 20.17 10.47
N ILE A 132 -2.59 20.41 9.55
CA ILE A 132 -2.46 19.60 8.33
C ILE A 132 -2.25 18.13 8.67
N GLN A 133 -1.36 17.82 9.61
CA GLN A 133 -1.12 16.46 10.07
C GLN A 133 -2.42 15.83 10.63
N GLY A 134 -3.16 16.57 11.47
CA GLY A 134 -4.43 16.11 12.02
C GLY A 134 -5.51 15.87 10.96
N ILE A 135 -5.62 16.75 9.96
CA ILE A 135 -6.57 16.60 8.85
C ILE A 135 -6.20 15.37 8.01
N ILE A 136 -4.93 15.20 7.62
CA ILE A 136 -4.52 14.11 6.74
C ILE A 136 -4.65 12.75 7.45
N PHE A 137 -4.09 12.63 8.65
CA PHE A 137 -3.99 11.33 9.35
C PHE A 137 -5.17 11.05 10.29
N GLY A 138 -6.09 11.99 10.47
CA GLY A 138 -7.23 11.82 11.39
C GLY A 138 -6.84 11.78 12.86
N THR A 139 -5.59 12.13 13.19
CA THR A 139 -5.18 12.37 14.57
C THR A 139 -5.82 13.68 15.01
N LYS A 140 -6.88 13.60 15.83
CA LYS A 140 -7.29 14.73 16.66
C LYS A 140 -6.12 15.02 17.61
N GLU A 141 -5.16 15.83 17.19
CA GLU A 141 -4.32 16.52 18.16
C GLU A 141 -5.23 17.51 18.85
N GLU A 142 -5.52 17.22 20.12
CA GLU A 142 -6.14 18.14 21.05
C GLU A 142 -5.42 19.48 20.92
N ALA A 143 -6.16 20.49 20.46
CA ALA A 143 -5.74 21.87 20.51
C ALA A 143 -5.41 22.21 21.98
N LYS A 144 -4.14 22.13 22.37
CA LYS A 144 -3.65 22.80 23.57
C LYS A 144 -3.72 24.30 23.27
N ALA A 145 -4.88 24.87 23.53
CA ALA A 145 -5.02 26.31 23.70
C ALA A 145 -4.00 26.77 24.76
N PRO A 146 -3.27 27.87 24.54
CA PRO A 146 -2.46 28.46 25.59
C PRO A 146 -3.42 28.95 26.67
N ALA A 147 -3.36 28.35 27.87
CA ALA A 147 -3.99 28.89 29.05
C ALA A 147 -3.27 30.20 29.38
N ASN A 148 -3.82 31.29 28.86
CA ASN A 148 -3.37 32.64 29.12
C ASN A 148 -3.46 32.93 30.62
N GLU A 149 -2.40 33.50 31.16
CA GLU A 149 -2.33 34.07 32.49
C GLU A 149 -3.56 34.93 32.77
N LYS A 150 -4.25 34.64 33.87
CA LYS A 150 -4.97 35.66 34.62
C LYS A 150 -4.41 35.66 36.03
N GLU A 151 -3.59 36.69 36.26
CA GLU A 151 -3.55 37.52 37.45
C GLU A 151 -4.41 37.02 38.62
N THR A 152 -3.74 36.68 39.73
CA THR A 152 -4.31 36.99 41.04
C THR A 152 -3.25 37.69 41.86
N LYS A 153 -3.66 38.87 42.32
CA LYS A 153 -3.01 39.81 43.25
C LYS A 153 -2.45 39.14 44.50
#